data_AF-A0A832SWI4-F1
#
_entry.id   AF-A0A832SWI4-F1
#
_cell.length_a   1.000
_cell.length_b   1.000
_cell.length_c   1.000
_cell.angle_alpha   90.00
_cell.angle_beta   90.00
_cell.angle_gamma   90.00
#
_symmetry.space_group_name_H-M   'P 1'
#
loop_
_entity.id
_entity.type
_entity.pdbx_description
1 polymer ?
#
loop_
_entity_poly.entity_id
_entity_poly.type
_entity_poly.pdbx_seq_one_letter_code
_entity_poly.pdbx_strand_id
1 'polypeptide(L)' 'MFDDEHNIDFLIEFQGIQHYEAKEKFGGFNGLRKQQYNDMKKREYCQHHNLNLVIIPYWDEARITYDYILSAAGY' A
#
# COMPACT_ATOMS: atom_id res chain seq x y z
N MET A 1 1.56 5.29 -10.74
CA MET A 1 1.65 6.61 -11.38
C MET A 1 2.86 6.59 -12.30
N PHE A 2 2.78 7.30 -13.42
CA PHE A 2 3.88 7.40 -14.37
C PHE A 2 4.35 8.85 -14.43
N ASP A 3 5.64 9.05 -14.61
CA ASP A 3 6.21 10.37 -14.90
C ASP A 3 5.95 10.77 -16.37
N ASP A 4 6.39 11.98 -16.74
CA ASP A 4 6.24 12.51 -18.10
C ASP A 4 7.01 11.68 -19.15
N GLU A 5 8.02 10.91 -18.71
CA GLU A 5 8.83 10.01 -19.53
C GLU A 5 8.24 8.59 -19.63
N HIS A 6 7.05 8.36 -19.05
CA HIS A 6 6.36 7.07 -18.96
C HIS A 6 7.07 6.00 -18.11
N ASN A 7 8.00 6.39 -17.24
CA ASN A 7 8.57 5.49 -16.23
C ASN A 7 7.67 5.41 -15.00
N ILE A 8 7.84 4.36 -14.19
CA ILE A 8 7.10 4.23 -12.92
C ILE A 8 7.65 5.25 -11.94
N ASP A 9 6.79 6.17 -11.51
CA ASP A 9 7.10 7.17 -10.51
C ASP A 9 6.89 6.58 -9.10
N PHE A 10 5.65 6.20 -8.80
CA PHE A 10 5.30 5.47 -7.58
C PHE A 10 4.11 4.54 -7.77
N LEU A 11 4.06 3.53 -6.90
CA LEU A 11 2.96 2.58 -6.74
C LEU A 11 2.07 3.00 -5.58
N ILE A 12 0.79 2.62 -5.64
CA ILE A 12 -0.18 2.87 -4.57
C ILE A 12 -0.75 1.53 -4.11
N GLU A 13 -0.80 1.32 -2.81
CA GLU A 13 -1.48 0.20 -2.19
C GLU A 13 -2.50 0.69 -1.16
N PHE A 14 -3.79 0.42 -1.41
CA PHE A 14 -4.84 0.64 -0.43
C PHE A 14 -4.94 -0.55 0.53
N GLN A 15 -4.66 -0.33 1.80
CA GLN A 15 -4.66 -1.36 2.83
C GLN A 15 -5.96 -1.37 3.60
N GLY A 16 -6.80 -2.37 3.27
CA GLY A 16 -8.03 -2.68 4.01
C GLY A 16 -7.78 -3.18 5.44
N ILE A 17 -8.84 -3.32 6.23
CA ILE A 17 -8.77 -3.79 7.63
C ILE A 17 -8.03 -5.12 7.81
N GLN A 18 -8.02 -5.99 6.79
CA GLN A 18 -7.32 -7.28 6.80
C GLN A 18 -5.79 -7.18 6.93
N HIS A 19 -5.22 -6.01 6.64
CA HIS A 19 -3.78 -5.77 6.82
C HIS A 19 -3.41 -5.53 8.30
N TYR A 20 -4.38 -5.13 9.10
CA TYR A 20 -4.18 -4.65 10.47
C TYR A 20 -4.84 -5.55 11.52
N GLU A 21 -6.02 -6.10 11.20
CA GLU A 21 -6.81 -6.91 12.12
C GLU A 21 -7.19 -8.26 11.52
N ALA A 22 -7.17 -9.29 12.37
CA ALA A 22 -7.71 -10.59 12.04
C ALA A 22 -9.24 -10.48 11.92
N LYS A 23 -9.79 -10.83 10.76
CA LYS A 23 -11.23 -11.02 10.58
C LYS A 23 -11.48 -12.42 10.06
N GLU A 24 -12.49 -13.10 10.61
CA GLU A 24 -12.87 -14.45 10.20
C GLU A 24 -13.11 -14.56 8.69
N LYS A 25 -13.78 -13.56 8.09
CA LYS A 25 -14.00 -13.48 6.63
C LYS A 25 -12.73 -13.43 5.78
N PHE A 26 -11.58 -13.11 6.40
CA PHE A 26 -10.26 -13.04 5.78
C PHE A 26 -9.31 -14.14 6.28
N GLY A 27 -9.83 -15.19 6.93
CA GLY A 27 -9.02 -16.31 7.43
C GLY A 27 -8.44 -16.10 8.84
N GLY A 28 -9.01 -15.17 9.60
CA GLY A 28 -8.65 -14.92 10.99
C GLY A 28 -7.18 -14.57 11.18
N PHE A 29 -6.57 -15.10 12.24
CA PHE A 29 -5.17 -14.82 12.58
C PHE A 29 -4.17 -15.31 11.53
N ASN A 30 -4.43 -16.48 10.94
CA ASN A 30 -3.57 -17.02 9.86
C ASN A 30 -3.65 -16.16 8.60
N GLY A 31 -4.84 -15.65 8.29
CA GLY A 31 -5.06 -14.68 7.21
C GLY A 31 -4.24 -13.41 7.42
N LEU A 32 -4.33 -12.81 8.62
CA LEU A 32 -3.56 -11.62 8.98
C LEU A 32 -2.05 -11.85 8.84
N ARG A 33 -1.51 -12.96 9.38
CA ARG A 33 -0.08 -13.27 9.27
C ARG A 33 0.38 -13.43 7.83
N LYS A 34 -0.44 -14.08 6.99
CA LYS A 34 -0.15 -14.22 5.55
C LYS A 34 -0.15 -12.86 4.87
N GLN A 35 -1.11 -12.00 5.21
CA GLN A 35 -1.19 -10.64 4.65
C GLN A 35 0.05 -9.83 5.01
N GLN A 36 0.44 -9.81 6.29
CA GLN A 36 1.63 -9.10 6.76
C GLN A 36 2.92 -9.63 6.12
N TYR A 37 3.03 -10.94 5.92
CA TYR A 37 4.16 -11.54 5.21
C TYR A 37 4.23 -11.05 3.75
N ASN A 38 3.09 -11.02 3.05
CA ASN A 38 3.03 -10.52 1.68
C ASN A 38 3.32 -9.01 1.60
N ASP A 39 2.86 -8.23 2.58
CA ASP A 39 3.14 -6.79 2.68
C ASP A 39 4.63 -6.53 2.86
N MET A 40 5.30 -7.30 3.72
CA MET A 40 6.75 -7.26 3.86
C MET A 40 7.44 -7.58 2.52
N LYS A 41 7.01 -8.63 1.81
CA LYS A 41 7.60 -8.99 0.51
C LYS A 41 7.42 -7.92 -0.56
N LYS A 42 6.26 -7.25 -0.61
CA LYS A 42 6.03 -6.12 -1.51
C LYS A 42 6.94 -4.95 -1.19
N ARG A 43 7.12 -4.63 0.10
CA ARG A 43 8.02 -3.55 0.54
C ARG A 43 9.47 -3.85 0.18
N GLU A 44 9.94 -5.08 0.46
CA GLU A 44 11.29 -5.53 0.08
C GLU A 44 11.51 -5.42 -1.44
N TYR A 45 10.54 -5.88 -2.24
CA TYR A 45 10.61 -5.77 -3.69
C TYR A 45 10.71 -4.31 -4.14
N CYS A 46 9.84 -3.43 -3.63
CA CYS A 46 9.86 -2.02 -4.02
C CYS A 46 11.18 -1.35 -3.64
N GLN A 47 11.70 -1.63 -2.44
CA GLN A 47 13.01 -1.13 -1.99
C GLN A 47 14.15 -1.60 -2.88
N HIS A 48 14.18 -2.88 -3.26
CA HIS A 48 15.23 -3.44 -4.11
C HIS A 48 15.22 -2.89 -5.55
N HIS A 49 14.05 -2.45 -6.02
CA HIS A 49 13.86 -1.91 -7.37
C HIS A 49 13.78 -0.37 -7.39
N ASN A 50 14.10 0.31 -6.28
CA ASN A 50 13.98 1.76 -6.14
C ASN A 50 12.58 2.30 -6.51
N LEU A 51 11.53 1.51 -6.27
CA LEU A 51 10.15 1.90 -6.50
C LEU A 51 9.58 2.50 -5.21
N ASN A 52 9.01 3.70 -5.31
CA ASN A 52 8.27 4.30 -4.21
C ASN A 52 6.90 3.60 -4.08
N LEU A 53 6.55 3.13 -2.89
CA LEU A 53 5.27 2.47 -2.60
C LEU A 53 4.49 3.28 -1.56
N VAL A 54 3.46 4.00 -2.03
CA VAL A 54 2.55 4.77 -1.20
C VAL A 54 1.48 3.86 -0.62
N ILE A 55 1.44 3.76 0.70
CA ILE A 55 0.46 2.96 1.42
C ILE A 55 -0.66 3.88 1.93
N ILE A 56 -1.89 3.59 1.54
CA ILE A 56 -3.08 4.32 2.00
C ILE A 56 -3.90 3.38 2.88
N PRO A 57 -3.95 3.60 4.21
CA PRO A 57 -4.75 2.76 5.08
C PRO A 57 -6.25 3.07 4.94
N TYR A 58 -7.09 2.07 5.22
CA TYR A 58 -8.55 2.20 5.04
C TYR A 58 -9.20 3.29 5.90
N TRP A 59 -8.61 3.67 7.03
CA TRP A 59 -9.14 4.78 7.85
C TRP A 59 -8.96 6.15 7.20
N ASP A 60 -8.12 6.28 6.18
CA ASP A 60 -7.95 7.50 5.39
C ASP A 60 -8.82 7.52 4.12
N GLU A 61 -9.70 6.53 3.90
CA GLU A 61 -10.56 6.44 2.69
C GLU A 61 -11.30 7.75 2.39
N ALA A 62 -11.90 8.38 3.40
CA ALA A 62 -12.63 9.63 3.25
C ALA A 62 -11.75 10.85 2.93
N ARG A 63 -10.43 10.73 3.09
CA ARG A 63 -9.45 11.79 2.84
C ARG A 63 -8.75 11.64 1.51
N ILE A 64 -9.01 10.55 0.77
CA ILE A 64 -8.35 10.29 -0.51
C ILE A 64 -8.77 11.35 -1.51
N THR A 65 -7.86 12.27 -1.76
CA THR A 65 -7.89 13.24 -2.85
C THR A 65 -6.61 13.08 -3.68
N TYR A 66 -6.56 13.74 -4.83
CA TYR A 66 -5.34 13.80 -5.63
C TYR A 66 -4.17 14.40 -4.82
N ASP A 67 -4.40 15.51 -4.14
CA ASP A 67 -3.40 16.18 -3.31
C ASP A 67 -2.93 15.29 -2.15
N TYR A 68 -3.83 14.53 -1.54
CA TYR A 68 -3.47 13.55 -0.50
C TYR A 68 -2.50 12.49 -1.04
N ILE A 69 -2.79 11.93 -2.22
CA ILE A 69 -1.94 10.91 -2.85
C ILE A 69 -0.57 11.48 -3.21
N LEU A 70 -0.53 12.68 -3.78
CA LEU A 70 0.72 13.36 -4.13
C LEU A 70 1.55 13.67 -2.89
N SER A 71 0.93 14.22 -1.84
CA SER A 71 1.61 14.51 -0.58
C SER A 71 2.19 13.24 0.05
N ALA A 72 1.43 12.15 0.04
CA ALA A 72 1.89 10.85 0.54
C ALA A 72 3.03 10.24 -0.30
N ALA A 73 3.10 10.60 -1.59
CA ALA A 73 4.19 10.23 -2.49
C ALA A 73 5.44 11.12 -2.33
N GLY A 74 5.34 12.26 -1.63
CA GLY A 74 6.44 13.20 -1.39
C GLY A 74 6.49 14.41 -2.32
N TYR A 75 5.36 14.74 -2.97
CA TYR A 75 5.17 15.90 -3.84
C TYR A 75 4.51 17.08 -3.12
#